data_AF-A0A7C3Y6Q2-F1
#
_entry.id   AF-A0A7C3Y6Q2-F1
#
_cell.length_a   1.000
_cell.length_b   1.000
_cell.length_c   1.000
_cell.angle_alpha   90.00
_cell.angle_beta   90.00
_cell.angle_gamma   90.00
#
_symmetry.space_group_name_H-M   'P 1'
#
loop_
_entity.id
_entity.type
_entity.pdbx_description
1 polymer ?
#
loop_
_entity_poly.entity_id
_entity_poly.type
_entity_poly.pdbx_seq_one_letter_code
_entity_poly.pdbx_strand_id
1 'polypeptide(L)'
;MSKIYVLVLLLLLIPFAEVKGDNRPSLTYTFIVHESGLTDIIYRFSSESGGISWFLVPKFENYTVRLVRGNISSSLKDAYTTSGEKFYFYENFSFSYSPGTILELNWSYKYGAMIIEPNGMFYSTQIGFSPQIDCRVLVYLPSDFGIVYSYPEEYYSTKNSSWILLSYSNFSSNFM
;
A
#
# COMPACT_ATOMS: atom_id res chain seq x y z
N MET A 1 9.00 -37.24 -44.27
CA MET A 1 7.81 -36.80 -43.52
C MET A 1 7.77 -37.22 -42.03
N SER A 2 8.82 -37.82 -41.44
CA SER A 2 8.76 -38.25 -40.01
C SER A 2 9.45 -37.32 -39.00
N LYS A 3 10.33 -36.39 -39.41
CA LYS A 3 11.07 -35.52 -38.46
C LYS A 3 10.22 -34.44 -37.78
N ILE A 4 9.13 -34.00 -38.41
CA ILE A 4 8.24 -32.95 -37.87
C ILE A 4 7.42 -33.45 -36.69
N TYR A 5 6.95 -34.71 -36.73
CA TYR A 5 6.18 -35.30 -35.64
C TYR A 5 7.01 -35.51 -34.36
N VAL A 6 8.30 -35.81 -34.51
CA VAL A 6 9.22 -35.96 -33.36
C VAL A 6 9.42 -34.63 -32.62
N LEU A 7 9.44 -33.50 -33.35
CA LEU A 7 9.63 -32.18 -32.74
C LEU A 7 8.39 -31.73 -31.94
N VAL A 8 7.18 -32.01 -32.44
CA VAL A 8 5.92 -31.70 -31.75
C VAL A 8 5.74 -32.57 -30.51
N LEU A 9 6.17 -33.83 -30.55
CA LEU A 9 6.12 -34.73 -29.40
C LEU A 9 7.09 -34.32 -28.28
N LEU A 10 8.24 -33.71 -28.61
CA LEU A 10 9.18 -33.18 -27.62
C LEU A 10 8.69 -31.90 -26.92
N LEU A 11 7.93 -31.05 -27.61
CA LEU A 11 7.34 -29.83 -27.04
C LEU A 11 6.23 -30.11 -26.01
N LEU A 12 5.56 -31.27 -26.12
CA LEU A 12 4.53 -31.72 -25.17
C LEU A 12 5.10 -32.30 -23.86
N LEU A 13 6.41 -32.56 -23.81
CA LEU A 13 7.11 -33.06 -22.62
C LEU A 13 7.71 -31.95 -21.75
N ILE A 14 7.52 -30.68 -22.14
CA ILE A 14 7.93 -29.56 -21.27
C ILE A 14 6.96 -29.57 -20.08
N PRO A 15 7.44 -29.81 -18.85
CA PRO A 15 6.58 -29.67 -17.69
C PRO A 15 6.05 -28.23 -17.69
N PHE A 16 4.74 -28.11 -17.65
CA PHE A 16 4.07 -26.83 -17.44
C PHE A 16 4.57 -26.35 -16.08
N ALA A 17 5.57 -25.46 -16.06
CA ALA A 17 5.94 -24.79 -14.83
C ALA A 17 4.70 -24.00 -14.43
N GLU A 18 4.03 -24.42 -13.36
CA GLU A 18 3.10 -23.54 -12.68
C GLU A 18 3.86 -22.26 -12.40
N VAL A 19 3.46 -21.18 -13.06
CA VAL A 19 3.83 -19.84 -12.64
C VAL A 19 3.20 -19.72 -11.26
N LYS A 20 3.99 -19.99 -10.21
CA LYS A 20 3.60 -19.66 -8.85
C LYS A 20 3.22 -18.20 -8.87
N GLY A 21 1.93 -17.91 -8.65
CA GLY A 21 1.47 -16.56 -8.43
C GLY A 21 2.35 -15.90 -7.38
N ASP A 22 2.56 -14.60 -7.51
CA ASP A 22 3.31 -13.84 -6.53
C ASP A 22 2.60 -13.96 -5.18
N ASN A 23 3.08 -14.88 -4.33
CA ASN A 23 2.52 -15.17 -3.01
C ASN A 23 2.94 -14.12 -1.97
N ARG A 24 3.55 -13.01 -2.39
CA ARG A 24 3.86 -11.91 -1.49
C ARG A 24 2.57 -11.35 -0.91
N PRO A 25 2.56 -10.99 0.38
CA PRO A 25 1.45 -10.24 0.94
C PRO A 25 1.29 -8.92 0.18
N SER A 26 0.05 -8.49 0.02
CA SER A 26 -0.27 -7.22 -0.62
C SER A 26 -0.71 -6.18 0.41
N LEU A 27 -0.40 -4.93 0.09
CA LEU A 27 -0.76 -3.78 0.89
C LEU A 27 -1.22 -2.64 0.01
N THR A 28 -2.39 -2.06 0.33
CA THR A 28 -2.85 -0.81 -0.25
C THR A 28 -2.95 0.27 0.83
N TYR A 29 -2.25 1.37 0.64
CA TYR A 29 -2.52 2.64 1.33
C TYR A 29 -3.42 3.49 0.45
N THR A 30 -4.55 3.92 0.98
CA THR A 30 -5.50 4.78 0.26
C THR A 30 -5.62 6.10 1.00
N PHE A 31 -5.33 7.20 0.31
CA PHE A 31 -5.55 8.55 0.77
C PHE A 31 -6.77 9.11 0.03
N ILE A 32 -7.77 9.58 0.76
CA ILE A 32 -8.92 10.28 0.20
C ILE A 32 -8.84 11.72 0.67
N VAL A 33 -8.40 12.61 -0.22
CA VAL A 33 -8.24 14.03 0.08
C VAL A 33 -9.54 14.74 -0.26
N HIS A 34 -10.17 15.36 0.73
CA HIS A 34 -11.39 16.13 0.56
C HIS A 34 -11.06 17.58 0.18
N GLU A 35 -12.05 18.29 -0.39
CA GLU A 35 -11.93 19.71 -0.76
C GLU A 35 -11.56 20.63 0.42
N SER A 36 -11.77 20.20 1.66
CA SER A 36 -11.41 20.94 2.87
C SER A 36 -9.96 20.75 3.31
N GLY A 37 -9.22 19.83 2.67
CA GLY A 37 -7.88 19.40 3.11
C GLY A 37 -7.90 18.31 4.19
N LEU A 38 -9.08 17.91 4.68
CA LEU A 38 -9.26 16.67 5.42
C LEU A 38 -8.81 15.50 4.54
N THR A 39 -8.01 14.60 5.08
CA THR A 39 -7.57 13.40 4.38
C THR A 39 -7.89 12.17 5.19
N ASP A 40 -8.72 11.28 4.64
CA ASP A 40 -8.91 9.94 5.21
C ASP A 40 -7.83 9.01 4.70
N ILE A 41 -7.34 8.16 5.60
CA ILE A 41 -6.27 7.21 5.33
C ILE A 41 -6.78 5.83 5.64
N ILE A 42 -6.76 4.95 4.64
CA ILE A 42 -7.19 3.57 4.76
C ILE A 42 -6.03 2.67 4.35
N TYR A 43 -5.62 1.85 5.27
CA TYR A 43 -4.65 0.78 5.08
C TYR A 43 -5.41 -0.53 4.91
N ARG A 44 -5.03 -1.33 3.90
CA ARG A 44 -5.56 -2.69 3.74
C ARG A 44 -4.46 -3.68 3.37
N PHE A 45 -4.22 -4.62 4.27
CA PHE A 45 -3.30 -5.74 4.11
C PHE A 45 -4.04 -7.02 3.77
N SER A 46 -3.47 -7.83 2.88
CA SER A 46 -3.92 -9.19 2.64
C SER A 46 -2.78 -10.16 2.35
N SER A 47 -2.91 -11.39 2.84
CA SER A 47 -1.97 -12.47 2.53
C SER A 47 -2.70 -13.82 2.47
N GLU A 48 -2.43 -14.60 1.42
CA GLU A 48 -2.86 -16.00 1.33
C GLU A 48 -1.95 -16.95 2.12
N SER A 49 -0.75 -16.51 2.49
CA SER A 49 0.18 -17.26 3.34
C SER A 49 0.24 -16.70 4.76
N GLY A 50 0.69 -17.50 5.73
CA GLY A 50 0.96 -17.04 7.08
C GLY A 50 2.34 -16.40 7.18
N GLY A 51 2.53 -15.51 8.16
CA GLY A 51 3.80 -14.81 8.31
C GLY A 51 3.83 -13.77 9.42
N ILE A 52 4.81 -12.88 9.32
CA ILE A 52 4.98 -11.71 10.19
C ILE A 52 5.11 -10.47 9.33
N SER A 53 4.66 -9.34 9.84
CA SER A 53 4.78 -8.04 9.17
C SER A 53 4.70 -6.92 10.20
N TRP A 54 4.95 -5.71 9.73
CA TRP A 54 4.81 -4.48 10.48
C TRP A 54 4.42 -3.34 9.55
N PHE A 55 3.85 -2.29 10.15
CA PHE A 55 3.63 -1.01 9.52
C PHE A 55 3.71 0.11 10.55
N LEU A 56 3.91 1.35 10.08
CA LEU A 56 3.86 2.54 10.93
C LEU A 56 2.41 2.98 11.17
N VAL A 57 2.10 3.33 12.42
CA VAL A 57 0.81 3.92 12.82
C VAL A 57 1.04 5.24 13.57
N PRO A 58 0.10 6.20 13.51
CA PRO A 58 0.28 7.48 14.17
C PRO A 58 0.17 7.37 15.70
N LYS A 59 0.99 8.14 16.43
CA LYS A 59 0.93 8.23 17.90
C LYS A 59 -0.15 9.18 18.42
N PHE A 60 -0.35 10.27 17.69
CA PHE A 60 -1.14 11.41 18.16
C PHE A 60 -2.51 11.49 17.47
N GLU A 61 -2.88 10.48 16.69
CA GLU A 61 -4.20 10.33 16.12
C GLU A 61 -4.79 8.99 16.50
N ASN A 62 -6.09 8.98 16.75
CA ASN A 62 -6.80 7.72 16.94
C ASN A 62 -6.95 7.03 15.59
N TYR A 63 -6.59 5.75 15.55
CA TYR A 63 -6.82 4.87 14.43
C TYR A 63 -7.65 3.68 14.88
N THR A 64 -8.41 3.08 13.97
CA THR A 64 -9.09 1.81 14.23
C THR A 64 -8.36 0.67 13.54
N VAL A 65 -8.45 -0.53 14.14
CA VAL A 65 -7.90 -1.76 13.58
C VAL A 65 -9.05 -2.76 13.43
N ARG A 66 -9.28 -3.21 12.20
CA ARG A 66 -10.35 -4.16 11.87
C ARG A 66 -9.75 -5.40 11.22
N LEU A 67 -9.82 -6.52 11.92
CA LEU A 67 -9.54 -7.83 11.35
C LEU A 67 -10.75 -8.28 10.54
N VAL A 68 -10.66 -8.22 9.21
CA VAL A 68 -11.74 -8.60 8.30
C VAL A 68 -11.81 -10.12 8.15
N ARG A 69 -10.65 -10.78 8.09
CA ARG A 69 -10.53 -12.24 7.97
C ARG A 69 -9.20 -12.72 8.57
N GLY A 70 -9.18 -13.95 9.06
CA GLY A 70 -7.99 -14.62 9.57
C GLY A 70 -7.82 -14.45 11.08
N ASN A 71 -6.59 -14.60 11.55
CA ASN A 71 -6.22 -14.38 12.94
C ASN A 71 -4.88 -13.64 13.00
N ILE A 72 -4.74 -12.71 13.94
CA ILE A 72 -3.50 -11.99 14.17
C ILE A 72 -3.11 -12.00 15.65
N SER A 73 -1.82 -11.93 15.91
CA SER A 73 -1.28 -11.54 17.20
C SER A 73 -0.42 -10.31 16.99
N SER A 74 -0.72 -9.20 17.68
CA SER A 74 -0.10 -7.91 17.43
C SER A 74 0.54 -7.31 18.68
N SER A 75 1.50 -6.42 18.46
CA SER A 75 2.14 -5.61 19.48
C SER A 75 2.43 -4.23 18.93
N LEU A 76 2.32 -3.22 19.79
CA LEU A 76 2.66 -1.84 19.48
C LEU A 76 3.94 -1.47 20.22
N LYS A 77 4.91 -0.89 19.51
CA LYS A 77 6.22 -0.51 20.06
C LYS A 77 6.69 0.81 19.44
N ASP A 78 7.69 1.42 20.05
CA ASP A 78 8.40 2.53 19.44
C ASP A 78 8.99 2.13 18.08
N ALA A 79 8.83 3.00 17.08
CA ALA A 79 9.47 2.86 15.78
C ALA A 79 10.79 3.63 15.73
N TYR A 80 11.74 3.13 14.96
CA TYR A 80 13.09 3.72 14.82
C TYR A 80 13.49 3.79 13.34
N THR A 81 14.25 4.81 12.98
CA THR A 81 14.90 4.96 11.68
C THR A 81 16.02 3.94 11.52
N THR A 82 16.56 3.81 10.30
CA THR A 82 17.76 3.01 10.04
C THR A 82 19.01 3.52 10.76
N SER A 83 19.08 4.81 11.10
CA SER A 83 20.11 5.43 11.95
C SER A 83 19.93 5.16 13.45
N GLY A 84 18.82 4.52 13.86
CA GLY A 84 18.51 4.21 15.27
C GLY A 84 17.79 5.33 16.02
N GLU A 85 17.34 6.38 15.31
CA GLU A 85 16.60 7.48 15.90
C GLU A 85 15.13 7.11 16.06
N LYS A 86 14.54 7.41 17.21
CA LYS A 86 13.13 7.12 17.47
C LYS A 86 12.24 8.04 16.63
N PHE A 87 11.28 7.48 15.89
CA PHE A 87 10.28 8.27 15.20
C PHE A 87 9.44 9.06 16.20
N TYR A 88 9.28 10.36 15.98
CA TYR A 88 8.52 11.22 16.87
C TYR A 88 7.02 10.95 16.74
N PHE A 89 6.51 10.93 15.50
CA PHE A 89 5.07 10.88 15.20
C PHE A 89 4.48 9.47 15.03
N TYR A 90 5.32 8.44 14.92
CA TYR A 90 4.89 7.08 14.54
C TYR A 90 5.38 6.00 15.51
N GLU A 91 4.54 4.99 15.68
CA GLU A 91 4.84 3.72 16.34
C GLU A 91 4.84 2.57 15.34
N ASN A 92 5.49 1.47 15.72
CA ASN A 92 5.54 0.24 14.96
C ASN A 92 4.43 -0.69 15.45
N PHE A 93 3.45 -0.93 14.58
CA PHE A 93 2.48 -2.00 14.76
C PHE A 93 3.03 -3.27 14.10
N SER A 94 3.55 -4.18 14.93
CA SER A 94 4.08 -5.47 14.50
C SER A 94 3.06 -6.57 14.75
N PHE A 95 2.90 -7.50 13.81
CA PHE A 95 1.93 -8.58 13.94
C PHE A 95 2.36 -9.87 13.23
N SER A 96 1.97 -11.00 13.79
CA SER A 96 1.93 -12.29 13.10
C SER A 96 0.51 -12.58 12.60
N TYR A 97 0.39 -13.31 11.50
CA TYR A 97 -0.88 -13.58 10.83
C TYR A 97 -0.97 -14.98 10.26
N SER A 98 -2.19 -15.52 10.22
CA SER A 98 -2.51 -16.81 9.58
C SER A 98 -2.67 -16.66 8.06
N PRO A 99 -2.64 -17.77 7.29
CA PRO A 99 -3.08 -17.79 5.89
C PRO A 99 -4.48 -17.19 5.70
N GLY A 100 -4.69 -16.48 4.60
CA GLY A 100 -5.96 -15.84 4.24
C GLY A 100 -6.32 -14.61 5.08
N THR A 101 -5.35 -13.99 5.76
CA THR A 101 -5.58 -12.83 6.64
C THR A 101 -5.88 -11.58 5.81
N ILE A 102 -6.88 -10.82 6.24
CA ILE A 102 -7.19 -9.48 5.74
C ILE A 102 -7.33 -8.56 6.94
N LEU A 103 -6.50 -7.52 6.97
CA LEU A 103 -6.44 -6.53 8.06
C LEU A 103 -6.62 -5.14 7.49
N GLU A 104 -7.44 -4.32 8.15
CA GLU A 104 -7.65 -2.93 7.78
C GLU A 104 -7.39 -1.99 8.94
N LEU A 105 -6.81 -0.84 8.62
CA LEU A 105 -6.66 0.27 9.54
C LEU A 105 -7.17 1.55 8.90
N ASN A 106 -7.68 2.45 9.72
CA ASN A 106 -8.16 3.74 9.24
C ASN A 106 -8.01 4.82 10.30
N TRP A 107 -7.68 6.01 9.82
CA TRP A 107 -7.64 7.27 10.57
C TRP A 107 -7.75 8.44 9.59
N SER A 108 -7.84 9.65 10.11
CA SER A 108 -7.96 10.86 9.28
C SER A 108 -7.11 11.99 9.84
N TYR A 109 -6.62 12.86 8.96
CA TYR A 109 -5.95 14.11 9.32
C TYR A 109 -6.73 15.30 8.80
N LYS A 110 -7.09 16.23 9.69
CA LYS A 110 -7.81 17.45 9.32
C LYS A 110 -7.05 18.33 8.32
N TYR A 111 -5.72 18.29 8.36
CA TYR A 111 -4.83 19.11 7.53
C TYR A 111 -3.87 18.22 6.72
N GLY A 112 -4.38 17.12 6.18
CA GLY A 112 -3.60 16.19 5.36
C GLY A 112 -3.22 16.78 4.01
N ALA A 113 -3.98 17.77 3.52
CA ALA A 113 -3.60 18.62 2.40
C ALA A 113 -3.70 20.11 2.77
N MET A 114 -2.83 20.92 2.19
CA MET A 114 -2.86 22.38 2.28
C MET A 114 -3.56 22.94 1.04
N ILE A 115 -4.57 23.77 1.25
CA ILE A 115 -5.33 24.41 0.17
C ILE A 115 -5.26 25.91 0.37
N ILE A 116 -4.66 26.60 -0.60
CA ILE A 116 -4.54 28.07 -0.67
C ILE A 116 -5.02 28.46 -2.06
N GLU A 117 -6.31 28.75 -2.17
CA GLU A 117 -6.96 28.96 -3.45
C GLU A 117 -6.22 29.99 -4.33
N PRO A 118 -6.04 29.70 -5.63
CA PRO A 118 -6.57 28.55 -6.37
C PRO A 118 -5.68 27.29 -6.33
N ASN A 119 -4.63 27.27 -5.49
CA ASN A 119 -3.64 26.21 -5.45
C ASN A 119 -3.85 25.25 -4.27
N GLY A 120 -3.32 24.04 -4.39
CA GLY A 120 -3.32 23.07 -3.31
C GLY A 120 -2.08 22.18 -3.38
N MET A 121 -1.75 21.56 -2.26
CA MET A 121 -0.64 20.63 -2.15
C MET A 121 -0.97 19.55 -1.13
N PHE A 122 -0.75 18.29 -1.53
CA PHE A 122 -0.88 17.13 -0.67
C PHE A 122 0.49 16.48 -0.48
N TYR A 123 0.82 16.18 0.77
CA TYR A 123 1.93 15.30 1.11
C TYR A 123 1.37 14.09 1.83
N SER A 124 1.75 12.89 1.39
CA SER A 124 1.42 11.71 2.15
C SER A 124 2.06 11.80 3.52
N THR A 125 1.35 11.31 4.53
CA THR A 125 1.97 10.96 5.81
C THR A 125 3.05 9.91 5.60
N GLN A 126 3.88 9.66 6.60
CA GLN A 126 4.94 8.68 6.46
C GLN A 126 4.34 7.29 6.19
N ILE A 127 4.86 6.63 5.16
CA ILE A 127 4.47 5.28 4.76
C ILE A 127 5.65 4.37 5.12
N GLY A 128 5.45 3.46 6.06
CA GLY A 128 6.44 2.47 6.45
C GLY A 128 5.81 1.09 6.53
N PHE A 129 6.45 0.10 5.90
CA PHE A 129 5.95 -1.27 5.82
C PHE A 129 7.10 -2.27 5.59
N SER A 130 6.84 -3.55 5.85
CA SER A 130 7.82 -4.63 5.65
C SER A 130 8.24 -4.77 4.17
N PRO A 131 9.55 -4.82 3.83
CA PRO A 131 10.02 -4.89 2.44
C PRO A 131 9.58 -6.11 1.62
N GLN A 132 9.04 -7.15 2.28
CA GLN A 132 8.55 -8.38 1.66
C GLN A 132 7.13 -8.23 1.09
N ILE A 133 6.49 -7.07 1.29
CA ILE A 133 5.13 -6.76 0.88
C ILE A 133 5.11 -6.09 -0.48
N ASP A 134 4.18 -6.49 -1.35
CA ASP A 134 3.82 -5.72 -2.55
C ASP A 134 2.90 -4.55 -2.17
N CYS A 135 3.44 -3.34 -2.16
CA CYS A 135 2.73 -2.14 -1.69
C CYS A 135 2.29 -1.24 -2.86
N ARG A 136 1.04 -0.79 -2.80
CA ARG A 136 0.46 0.23 -3.68
C ARG A 136 -0.09 1.38 -2.87
N VAL A 137 0.05 2.59 -3.39
CA VAL A 137 -0.53 3.79 -2.81
C VAL A 137 -1.52 4.36 -3.81
N LEU A 138 -2.73 4.64 -3.33
CA LEU A 138 -3.81 5.25 -4.09
C LEU A 138 -4.13 6.60 -3.46
N VAL A 139 -4.17 7.65 -4.27
CA VAL A 139 -4.56 8.99 -3.84
C VAL A 139 -5.77 9.42 -4.64
N TYR A 140 -6.89 9.62 -3.95
CA TYR A 140 -8.12 10.16 -4.50
C TYR A 140 -8.16 11.66 -4.19
N LEU A 141 -8.25 12.47 -5.25
CA LEU A 141 -8.36 13.93 -5.20
C LEU A 141 -9.70 14.37 -5.78
N PRO A 142 -10.30 15.48 -5.33
CA PRO A 142 -11.56 15.98 -5.89
C PRO A 142 -11.46 16.16 -7.41
N SER A 143 -12.52 15.80 -8.14
CA SER A 143 -12.52 15.84 -9.61
C SER A 143 -12.36 17.25 -10.18
N ASP A 144 -12.65 18.30 -9.42
CA ASP A 144 -12.52 19.69 -9.87
C ASP A 144 -11.08 20.22 -9.82
N PHE A 145 -10.14 19.47 -9.24
CA PHE A 145 -8.74 19.87 -9.20
C PHE A 145 -8.02 19.60 -10.53
N GLY A 146 -7.02 20.43 -10.83
CA GLY A 146 -6.05 20.19 -11.90
C GLY A 146 -4.74 19.69 -11.32
N ILE A 147 -4.24 18.56 -11.81
CA ILE A 147 -2.92 18.04 -11.38
C ILE A 147 -1.84 18.77 -12.18
N VAL A 148 -1.04 19.56 -11.48
CA VAL A 148 0.10 20.29 -12.08
C VAL A 148 1.38 19.46 -12.01
N TYR A 149 1.58 18.74 -10.91
CA TYR A 149 2.80 17.97 -10.64
C TYR A 149 2.53 16.87 -9.61
N SER A 150 3.26 15.76 -9.71
CA SER A 150 3.28 14.69 -8.71
C SER A 150 4.72 14.21 -8.50
N TYR A 151 5.05 13.79 -7.28
CA TYR A 151 6.32 13.12 -6.98
C TYR A 151 6.15 12.08 -5.87
N PRO A 152 6.68 10.84 -6.04
CA PRO A 152 7.24 10.30 -7.28
C PRO A 152 6.21 10.35 -8.43
N GLU A 153 6.65 10.21 -9.67
CA GLU A 153 5.71 10.16 -10.81
C GLU A 153 4.71 9.03 -10.62
N GLU A 154 3.43 9.29 -10.86
CA GLU A 154 2.41 8.26 -10.74
C GLU A 154 2.62 7.15 -11.78
N TYR A 155 2.35 5.92 -11.38
CA TYR A 155 2.34 4.81 -12.32
C TYR A 155 1.12 4.88 -13.24
N TYR A 156 -0.01 5.35 -12.71
CA TYR A 156 -1.27 5.43 -13.42
C TYR A 156 -2.15 6.53 -12.84
N SER A 157 -2.86 7.27 -13.70
CA SER A 157 -3.90 8.21 -13.31
C SER A 157 -5.20 8.02 -14.10
N THR A 158 -6.32 8.28 -13.46
CA THR A 158 -7.65 8.30 -14.10
C THR A 158 -8.57 9.30 -13.43
N LYS A 159 -9.54 9.81 -14.18
CA LYS A 159 -10.52 10.78 -13.71
C LYS A 159 -11.92 10.34 -14.05
N ASN A 160 -12.83 10.43 -13.08
CA ASN A 160 -14.27 10.29 -13.29
C ASN A 160 -15.00 11.54 -12.74
N SER A 161 -16.34 11.49 -12.68
CA SER A 161 -17.14 12.62 -12.20
C SER A 161 -16.92 12.95 -10.72
N SER A 162 -16.46 12.00 -9.91
CA SER A 162 -16.28 12.18 -8.46
C SER A 162 -14.83 12.41 -8.06
N TRP A 163 -13.87 11.75 -8.70
CA TRP A 163 -12.48 11.73 -8.26
C TRP A 163 -11.48 11.71 -9.41
N ILE A 164 -10.30 12.26 -9.13
CA ILE A 164 -9.05 11.92 -9.80
C ILE A 164 -8.35 10.88 -8.92
N LEU A 165 -8.00 9.74 -9.49
CA LEU A 165 -7.21 8.71 -8.84
C LEU A 165 -5.78 8.76 -9.38
N LEU A 166 -4.81 8.90 -8.48
CA LEU A 166 -3.39 8.72 -8.73
C LEU A 166 -2.93 7.43 -8.06
N SER A 167 -2.26 6.55 -8.81
CA SER A 167 -1.75 5.28 -8.32
C SER A 167 -0.23 5.25 -8.39
N TYR A 168 0.39 4.85 -7.29
CA TYR A 168 1.83 4.73 -7.13
C TYR A 168 2.18 3.31 -6.72
N SER A 169 3.27 2.79 -7.26
CA SER A 169 3.80 1.45 -7.01
C SER A 169 5.33 1.46 -7.12
N ASN A 170 5.97 0.30 -6.97
CA ASN A 170 7.43 0.17 -7.08
C ASN A 170 8.20 1.04 -6.08
N PHE A 171 7.68 1.17 -4.86
CA PHE A 171 8.40 1.79 -3.76
C PHE A 171 9.69 1.01 -3.51
N SER A 172 10.85 1.62 -3.80
CA SER A 172 12.13 1.04 -3.39
C SER A 172 12.15 0.89 -1.86
N SER A 173 12.89 -0.09 -1.35
CA SER A 173 13.09 -0.33 0.09
C SER A 173 13.70 0.85 0.88
N ASN A 174 13.91 1.99 0.23
CA ASN A 174 14.44 3.22 0.82
C ASN A 174 13.36 4.11 1.44
N PHE A 175 12.08 3.71 1.40
CA PHE A 175 11.04 4.27 2.27
C PHE A 175 11.08 3.54 3.63
N MET A 176 12.18 3.74 4.37
CA MET A 176 12.38 3.32 5.76
C MET A 176 12.59 4.55 6.64
#